data_AF-A0A7Y2ZVT1-F1
#
_entry.id   AF-A0A7Y2ZVT1-F1
#
_cell.length_a   1.000
_cell.length_b   1.000
_cell.length_c   1.000
_cell.angle_alpha   90.00
_cell.angle_beta   90.00
_cell.angle_gamma   90.00
#
_symmetry.space_group_name_H-M   'P 1'
#
loop_
_entity.id
_entity.type
_entity.pdbx_description
1 polymer ?
#
loop_
_entity_poly.entity_id
_entity_poly.type
_entity_poly.pdbx_seq_one_letter_code
_entity_poly.pdbx_strand_id
1 'polypeptide(L)' 'MEPRKVLQVKAVIDDGSTIEFEAVARLDTGVDVDYFENGGILPYVLRKIMNETDTIA' A
#
# COMPACT_ATOMS: atom_id res chain seq x y z
N MET A 1 4.44 -1.51 5.94
CA MET A 1 4.88 -0.38 5.09
C MET A 1 4.91 0.90 5.93
N GLU A 2 5.54 1.98 5.49
CA GLU A 2 5.50 3.28 6.18
C GLU A 2 5.12 4.40 5.19
N PRO A 3 4.53 5.51 5.65
CA PRO A 3 4.17 6.61 4.77
C PRO A 3 5.38 7.20 4.04
N ARG A 4 5.19 7.61 2.78
CA ARG A 4 6.22 8.23 1.93
C ARG A 4 7.52 7.42 1.80
N LYS A 5 7.43 6.10 1.92
CA LYS A 5 8.59 5.21 1.81
C LYS A 5 9.32 5.42 0.47
N VAL A 6 10.65 5.56 0.54
CA VAL A 6 11.51 5.54 -0.64
C VAL A 6 11.69 4.10 -1.10
N LEU A 7 11.45 3.86 -2.39
CA LEU A 7 11.55 2.57 -3.05
C LEU A 7 12.65 2.63 -4.11
N GLN A 8 13.45 1.57 -4.19
CA GLN A 8 14.32 1.34 -5.33
C GLN A 8 13.52 0.76 -6.49
N VAL A 9 13.54 1.46 -7.62
CA VAL A 9 12.83 1.08 -8.85
C VAL A 9 13.86 0.65 -9.89
N LYS A 10 13.58 -0.48 -10.53
CA LYS A 10 14.29 -0.95 -11.72
C LYS A 10 13.36 -0.89 -12.92
N ALA A 11 13.59 0.05 -13.82
CA ALA A 11 12.92 0.13 -15.10
C ALA A 11 13.67 -0.69 -16.15
N VAL A 12 12.96 -1.55 -16.88
CA VAL A 12 13.51 -2.34 -17.99
C VAL A 12 13.02 -1.70 -19.29
N ILE A 13 13.94 -1.35 -20.17
CA ILE A 13 13.66 -0.80 -21.50
C ILE A 13 13.44 -1.95 -22.47
N ASP A 14 12.71 -1.73 -23.55
CA ASP A 14 12.38 -2.75 -24.57
C ASP A 14 13.62 -3.43 -25.19
N ASP A 15 14.77 -2.75 -25.20
CA ASP A 15 16.05 -3.29 -25.67
C ASP A 15 16.76 -4.18 -24.64
N GLY A 16 16.16 -4.37 -23.46
CA GLY A 16 16.68 -5.17 -22.35
C GLY A 16 17.62 -4.41 -21.41
N SER A 17 17.96 -3.15 -21.68
CA SER A 17 18.74 -2.32 -20.76
C SER A 17 17.92 -1.90 -19.54
N THR A 18 18.61 -1.56 -18.44
CA THR A 18 17.96 -1.27 -17.15
C THR A 18 18.39 0.07 -16.58
N ILE A 19 17.41 0.83 -16.07
CA ILE A 19 17.63 2.08 -15.34
C ILE A 19 17.18 1.86 -13.89
N GLU A 20 18.05 2.17 -12.94
CA GLU A 20 17.74 2.11 -11.51
C GLU A 20 17.64 3.52 -10.93
N PHE A 21 16.60 3.78 -10.13
CA PHE A 21 16.37 5.07 -9.49
C PHE A 21 15.48 4.95 -8.24
N GLU A 22 15.51 5.97 -7.39
CA GLU A 22 14.66 6.07 -6.21
C GLU A 22 13.32 6.74 -6.56
N ALA A 23 12.22 6.21 -5.99
CA ALA A 23 10.89 6.81 -6.06
C ALA A 23 10.22 6.83 -4.69
N VAL A 24 9.39 7.86 -4.43
CA VAL A 24 8.61 7.97 -3.19
C VAL A 24 7.23 7.34 -3.40
N ALA A 25 6.89 6.34 -2.60
CA ALA A 25 5.54 5.78 -2.56
C ALA A 25 4.55 6.80 -1.95
N ARG A 26 3.52 7.19 -2.71
CA ARG A 26 2.52 8.22 -2.29
C ARG A 26 1.41 7.68 -1.38
N LEU A 27 1.80 6.88 -0.39
CA LEU A 27 0.99 6.61 0.79
C LEU A 27 1.37 7.69 1.80
N ASP A 28 0.60 8.79 1.84
CA ASP A 28 1.04 10.01 2.53
C ASP A 28 0.75 9.96 4.03
N THR A 29 -0.21 9.14 4.46
CA THR A 29 -0.63 8.96 5.84
C THR A 29 -0.59 7.49 6.28
N GLY A 30 -0.66 7.23 7.59
CA GLY A 30 -0.78 5.86 8.10
C GLY A 30 -2.07 5.16 7.63
N VAL A 31 -3.16 5.91 7.46
CA VAL A 31 -4.43 5.37 6.97
C VAL A 31 -4.31 4.88 5.52
N ASP A 32 -3.56 5.60 4.68
CA ASP A 32 -3.29 5.15 3.29
C ASP A 32 -2.53 3.82 3.28
N VAL A 33 -1.60 3.64 4.21
CA VAL A 33 -0.85 2.38 4.39
C VAL A 33 -1.79 1.26 4.81
N ASP A 34 -2.65 1.49 5.80
CA ASP A 34 -3.62 0.50 6.27
C ASP A 34 -4.54 0.03 5.14
N TYR A 35 -5.05 0.98 4.33
CA TYR A 35 -5.86 0.67 3.16
C TYR A 35 -5.09 -0.13 2.12
N PHE A 36 -3.86 0.29 1.78
CA PHE A 36 -3.02 -0.41 0.82
C PHE A 36 -2.75 -1.86 1.25
N GLU A 37 -2.36 -2.08 2.51
CA GLU A 37 -2.06 -3.42 3.05
C GLU A 37 -3.30 -4.31 3.11
N ASN A 38 -4.49 -3.72 3.24
CA ASN A 38 -5.75 -4.46 3.24
C ASN A 38 -6.34 -4.70 1.84
N GLY A 39 -5.69 -4.23 0.77
CA GLY A 39 -6.18 -4.36 -0.60
C GLY A 39 -7.21 -3.31 -1.01
N GLY A 40 -7.25 -2.17 -0.31
CA GLY A 40 -8.10 -1.03 -0.57
C GLY A 40 -8.97 -0.61 0.63
N ILE A 41 -9.59 0.56 0.51
CA ILE A 41 -10.46 1.11 1.57
C ILE A 41 -11.67 0.23 1.85
N LEU A 42 -12.33 -0.30 0.81
CA LEU A 42 -13.56 -1.08 0.99
C LEU A 42 -13.31 -2.41 1.75
N PRO A 43 -12.31 -3.23 1.37
CA PRO A 43 -11.95 -4.42 2.17
C PRO A 43 -11.58 -4.10 3.62
N TYR A 44 -10.82 -3.03 3.86
CA TYR A 44 -10.43 -2.60 5.21
C TYR A 44 -11.66 -2.31 6.08
N VAL A 45 -12.60 -1.50 5.56
CA VAL A 45 -13.81 -1.11 6.30
C VAL A 45 -14.73 -2.30 6.55
N LEU A 46 -14.95 -3.16 5.56
CA LEU A 46 -15.83 -4.33 5.73
C LEU A 46 -15.29 -5.28 6.80
N ARG A 47 -13.99 -5.58 6.79
CA ARG A 47 -13.35 -6.42 7.83
C ARG A 47 -13.48 -5.77 9.20
N LYS A 48 -13.28 -4.45 9.29
CA LYS A 48 -13.43 -3.71 10.55
C LYS A 48 -14.85 -3.85 11.12
N ILE A 49 -15.88 -3.65 10.30
CA ILE A 49 -17.28 -3.79 10.71
C ILE A 49 -17.59 -5.23 11.15
N MET A 50 -17.10 -6.24 10.42
CA MET A 50 -17.30 -7.64 10.77
C MET A 50 -16.68 -7.96 12.14
N ASN A 51 -15.43 -7.54 12.37
CA ASN A 51 -14.72 -7.78 13.63
C ASN A 51 -15.32 -6.99 14.80
N GLU A 52 -15.85 -5.79 14.56
CA GLU A 52 -16.59 -5.02 15.56
C GLU A 52 -17.89 -5.72 15.96
N THR A 53 -18.58 -6.36 15.00
CA THR A 53 -19.83 -7.08 15.26
C THR A 53 -19.61 -8.31 16.14
N ASP A 54 -18.48 -9.00 15.99
CA ASP A 54 -18.11 -10.16 16.81
C ASP A 54 -17.81 -9.80 18.29
N THR A 55 -17.61 -8.52 18.61
CA THR A 55 -17.32 -8.06 19.99
C THR A 55 -18.61 -7.82 20.80
N ILE A 56 -19.77 -7.77 20.14
CA ILE A 56 -21.07 -7.44 20.75
C ILE A 56 -21.97 -8.69 20.85
N ALA A 57 -21.52 -9.83 20.32
CA ALA A 57 -22.16 -11.14 20.46
C ALA A 57 -21.51 -11.96 21.59
#